data_AF-A0A8J2I0S6-F1
#
_entry.id   AF-A0A8J2I0S6-F1
#
_cell.length_a   1.000
_cell.length_b   1.000
_cell.length_c   1.000
_cell.angle_alpha   90.00
_cell.angle_beta   90.00
_cell.angle_gamma   90.00
#
_symmetry.space_group_name_H-M   'P 1'
#
loop_
_entity.id
_entity.type
_entity.pdbx_description
1 polymer ?
#
loop_
_entity_poly.entity_id
_entity_poly.type
_entity_poly.pdbx_seq_one_letter_code
_entity_poly.pdbx_strand_id
1 'polypeptide(L)'
;MPLIQESYDHLPYVDTELDAGSLAAAKAAIDADIRSAGVDTSDMHPALIPAAAKYTPTFSDFIAREHARLDDHPTSKLSGVDLKRYEDLDAPENTTPTSDEERPELLERWNKALKQAYTSSEYVQGRLTQLGLLEKFGKNAWLVGNSQLEDILKGIEAELADVRKQQEDIEILRRSQQDSASGEIKTLEETWKKGVGRVLETEVAAEGLKLQILEQRRAGAV
;
A
#
# COMPACT_ATOMS: atom_id res chain seq x y z
N MET A 1 -18.65 -38.71 10.68
CA MET A 1 -17.50 -37.90 10.18
C MET A 1 -18.08 -36.66 9.53
N PRO A 2 -17.68 -35.45 9.91
CA PRO A 2 -18.14 -34.27 9.20
C PRO A 2 -17.54 -34.33 7.79
N LEU A 3 -18.40 -34.46 6.79
CA LEU A 3 -18.05 -34.32 5.38
C LEU A 3 -17.81 -32.84 5.13
N ILE A 4 -16.60 -32.35 5.42
CA ILE A 4 -16.15 -31.09 4.84
C ILE A 4 -15.89 -31.42 3.36
N GLN A 5 -16.89 -31.12 2.52
CA GLN A 5 -16.78 -31.22 1.04
C GLN A 5 -16.12 -29.98 0.42
N GLU A 6 -15.72 -29.00 1.23
CA GLU A 6 -15.07 -27.79 0.75
C GLU A 6 -13.61 -28.10 0.40
N SER A 7 -13.33 -28.13 -0.90
CA SER A 7 -11.98 -28.05 -1.43
C SER A 7 -11.62 -26.58 -1.60
N TYR A 8 -10.53 -26.15 -0.99
CA TYR A 8 -9.95 -24.82 -1.18
C TYR A 8 -8.85 -24.83 -2.26
N ASP A 9 -8.77 -25.90 -3.04
CA ASP A 9 -7.72 -26.06 -4.05
C ASP A 9 -8.03 -25.23 -5.29
N HIS A 10 -7.02 -24.49 -5.74
CA HIS A 10 -7.03 -23.68 -6.95
C HIS A 10 -5.62 -23.76 -7.53
N LEU A 11 -5.51 -24.18 -8.80
CA LEU A 11 -4.24 -24.49 -9.44
C LEU A 11 -3.97 -23.50 -10.58
N PRO A 12 -3.51 -22.26 -10.29
CA PRO A 12 -3.27 -21.23 -11.30
C PRO A 12 -2.45 -21.64 -12.53
N TYR A 13 -1.57 -22.64 -12.42
CA TYR A 13 -0.74 -23.10 -13.55
C TYR A 13 -1.39 -24.19 -14.40
N VAL A 14 -2.46 -24.81 -13.90
CA VAL A 14 -3.19 -25.90 -14.55
C VAL A 14 -4.58 -25.46 -15.00
N ASP A 15 -5.25 -24.66 -14.18
CA ASP A 15 -6.58 -24.15 -14.42
C ASP A 15 -6.59 -23.19 -15.61
N THR A 16 -7.66 -23.24 -16.39
CA THR A 16 -7.88 -22.32 -17.50
C THR A 16 -8.13 -20.91 -16.97
N GLU A 17 -7.50 -19.91 -17.59
CA GLU A 17 -7.78 -18.50 -17.25
C GLU A 17 -9.28 -18.20 -17.38
N LEU A 18 -9.85 -17.56 -16.35
CA LEU A 18 -11.25 -17.17 -16.34
C LEU A 18 -11.46 -16.03 -17.36
N ASP A 19 -12.47 -16.19 -18.21
CA ASP A 19 -12.94 -15.10 -19.05
C ASP A 19 -13.67 -14.02 -18.23
N ALA A 20 -13.81 -12.83 -18.81
CA ALA A 20 -14.44 -11.69 -18.15
C ALA A 20 -15.90 -11.98 -17.72
N GLY A 21 -16.63 -12.81 -18.49
CA GLY A 21 -18.00 -13.21 -18.17
C GLY A 21 -18.07 -14.10 -16.94
N SER A 22 -17.24 -15.15 -16.90
CA SER A 22 -17.13 -16.04 -15.73
C SER A 22 -16.68 -15.28 -14.48
N LEU A 23 -15.74 -14.35 -14.60
CA LEU A 23 -15.29 -13.51 -13.48
C LEU A 23 -16.41 -12.60 -12.96
N ALA A 24 -17.21 -12.00 -13.85
CA ALA A 24 -18.36 -11.20 -13.46
C ALA A 24 -19.44 -12.04 -12.78
N ALA A 25 -19.71 -13.25 -13.27
CA ALA A 25 -20.66 -14.18 -12.67
C ALA A 25 -20.20 -14.63 -11.27
N ALA A 26 -18.91 -14.96 -11.10
CA ALA A 26 -18.33 -15.32 -9.81
C ALA A 26 -18.44 -14.18 -8.80
N LYS A 27 -18.12 -12.94 -9.21
CA LYS A 27 -18.31 -11.76 -8.36
C LYS A 27 -19.77 -11.55 -7.96
N ALA A 28 -20.70 -11.67 -8.91
CA ALA A 28 -22.12 -11.53 -8.62
C ALA A 28 -22.65 -12.59 -7.64
N ALA A 29 -22.12 -13.84 -7.71
CA ALA A 29 -22.43 -14.89 -6.76
C ALA A 29 -21.89 -14.57 -5.36
N ILE A 30 -20.63 -14.13 -5.26
CA ILE A 30 -20.02 -13.66 -3.99
C ILE A 30 -20.84 -12.52 -3.39
N ASP A 31 -21.22 -11.52 -4.18
CA ASP A 31 -22.04 -10.39 -3.71
C ASP A 31 -23.44 -10.82 -3.27
N ALA A 32 -24.01 -11.86 -3.88
CA ALA A 32 -25.28 -12.44 -3.44
C ALA A 32 -25.14 -13.18 -2.11
N ASP A 33 -24.07 -13.96 -1.94
CA ASP A 33 -23.78 -14.69 -0.70
C ASP A 33 -23.51 -13.75 0.47
N ILE A 34 -22.73 -12.68 0.25
CA ILE A 34 -22.49 -11.63 1.24
C ILE A 34 -23.80 -10.99 1.70
N ARG A 35 -24.68 -10.63 0.75
CA ARG A 35 -26.00 -10.07 1.05
C ARG A 35 -26.90 -11.05 1.81
N SER A 36 -26.89 -12.33 1.41
CA SER A 36 -27.64 -13.40 2.05
C SER A 36 -27.17 -13.65 3.50
N ALA A 37 -25.86 -13.59 3.73
CA ALA A 37 -25.26 -13.71 5.04
C ALA A 37 -25.52 -12.49 5.95
N GLY A 38 -26.12 -11.41 5.41
CA GLY A 38 -26.39 -10.18 6.17
C GLY A 38 -25.14 -9.44 6.61
N VAL A 39 -24.01 -9.67 5.92
CA VAL A 39 -22.75 -8.99 6.22
C VAL A 39 -22.77 -7.61 5.57
N ASP A 40 -22.65 -6.57 6.39
CA ASP A 40 -22.42 -5.22 5.91
C ASP A 40 -20.95 -5.07 5.51
N THR A 41 -20.68 -4.87 4.22
CA THR A 41 -19.32 -4.68 3.70
C THR A 41 -18.78 -3.28 3.96
N SER A 42 -19.61 -2.35 4.42
CA SER A 42 -19.15 -1.04 4.88
C SER A 42 -18.56 -1.08 6.28
N ASP A 43 -18.94 -2.08 7.08
CA ASP A 43 -18.39 -2.32 8.41
C ASP A 43 -17.02 -3.02 8.31
N MET A 44 -16.07 -2.55 9.12
CA MET A 44 -14.76 -3.18 9.21
C MET A 44 -14.85 -4.57 9.86
N HIS A 45 -14.15 -5.54 9.29
CA HIS A 45 -14.10 -6.90 9.85
C HIS A 45 -13.58 -6.90 11.30
N PRO A 46 -14.21 -7.58 12.26
CA PRO A 46 -13.84 -7.53 13.69
C PRO A 46 -12.41 -8.00 14.01
N ALA A 47 -11.78 -8.78 13.12
CA ALA A 47 -10.39 -9.22 13.26
C ALA A 47 -9.36 -8.19 12.74
N LEU A 48 -9.80 -7.14 12.04
CA LEU A 48 -8.96 -5.97 11.85
C LEU A 48 -8.76 -5.36 13.25
N ILE A 49 -7.49 -5.29 13.66
CA ILE A 49 -7.06 -4.94 15.02
C ILE A 49 -7.94 -3.79 15.56
N PRO A 50 -8.42 -3.83 16.81
CA PRO A 50 -9.23 -2.74 17.40
C PRO A 50 -8.60 -1.36 17.26
N ALA A 51 -7.28 -1.31 17.07
CA ALA A 51 -6.54 -0.11 16.71
C ALA A 51 -7.06 0.55 15.44
N ALA A 52 -7.36 -0.17 14.35
CA ALA A 52 -7.82 0.42 13.09
C ALA A 52 -9.27 0.93 13.17
N ALA A 53 -10.15 0.19 13.87
CA ALA A 53 -11.54 0.62 14.10
C ALA A 53 -11.67 1.76 15.13
N LYS A 54 -10.64 2.00 15.96
CA LYS A 54 -10.59 3.04 17.00
C LYS A 54 -9.46 4.05 16.80
N TYR A 55 -8.80 4.03 15.65
CA TYR A 55 -7.65 4.90 15.40
C TYR A 55 -8.17 6.33 15.26
N THR A 56 -8.03 7.10 16.33
CA THR A 56 -8.12 8.55 16.25
C THR A 56 -6.69 9.06 16.13
N PRO A 57 -6.30 9.69 15.00
CA PRO A 57 -4.95 10.19 14.86
C PRO A 57 -4.66 11.21 15.96
N THR A 58 -3.68 10.91 16.81
CA THR A 58 -3.22 11.84 17.84
C THR A 58 -2.12 12.72 17.24
N PHE A 59 -2.46 13.98 17.03
CA PHE A 59 -1.52 14.97 16.53
C PHE A 59 -0.83 15.70 17.70
N SER A 60 0.40 16.15 17.48
CA SER A 60 1.00 17.12 18.40
C SER A 60 0.23 18.44 18.33
N ASP A 61 0.30 19.25 19.39
CA ASP A 61 -0.40 20.54 19.49
C ASP A 61 -0.16 21.44 18.27
N PHE A 62 1.04 21.42 17.70
CA PHE A 62 1.38 22.21 16.51
C PHE A 62 0.63 21.73 15.26
N ILE A 63 0.54 20.42 15.06
CA ILE A 63 -0.16 19.84 13.90
C ILE A 63 -1.67 20.03 14.06
N ALA A 64 -2.22 19.84 15.27
CA ALA A 64 -3.63 20.06 15.54
C ALA A 64 -4.07 21.52 15.27
N ARG A 65 -3.23 22.51 15.64
CA ARG A 65 -3.48 23.92 15.33
C ARG A 65 -3.46 24.21 13.83
N GLU A 66 -2.56 23.56 13.09
CA GLU A 66 -2.48 23.73 11.64
C GLU A 66 -3.70 23.14 10.92
N HIS A 67 -4.18 21.98 11.38
CA HIS A 67 -5.44 21.42 10.91
C HIS A 67 -6.60 22.38 11.17
N ALA A 68 -6.76 22.89 12.40
CA ALA A 68 -7.81 23.86 12.72
C ALA A 68 -7.72 25.13 11.84
N ARG A 69 -6.51 25.63 11.57
CA ARG A 69 -6.28 26.78 10.68
C ARG A 69 -6.74 26.50 9.25
N LEU A 70 -6.47 25.30 8.72
CA LEU A 70 -6.86 24.89 7.38
C LEU A 70 -8.36 24.59 7.28
N ASP A 71 -8.97 24.07 8.35
CA ASP A 71 -10.42 23.84 8.42
C ASP A 71 -11.18 25.17 8.37
N ASP A 72 -10.72 26.18 9.12
CA ASP A 72 -11.31 27.53 9.08
C ASP A 72 -11.07 28.21 7.72
N HIS A 73 -9.87 28.06 7.15
CA HIS A 73 -9.46 28.72 5.91
C HIS A 73 -8.61 27.82 4.99
N PRO A 74 -9.26 27.00 4.13
CA PRO A 74 -8.56 25.98 3.31
C PRO A 74 -7.53 26.52 2.33
N THR A 75 -7.69 27.78 1.89
CA THR A 75 -6.77 28.43 0.95
C THR A 75 -5.69 29.27 1.64
N SER A 76 -5.70 29.32 2.97
CA SER A 76 -4.77 30.14 3.74
C SER A 76 -3.37 29.54 3.66
N LYS A 77 -2.45 30.29 3.06
CA LYS A 77 -1.04 29.93 2.97
C LYS A 77 -0.33 30.34 4.25
N LEU A 78 0.52 29.47 4.79
CA LEU A 78 1.48 29.86 5.82
C LEU A 78 2.29 31.05 5.33
N SER A 79 2.46 32.09 6.15
CA SER A 79 3.43 33.12 5.82
C SER A 79 4.81 32.46 5.84
N GLY A 80 5.56 32.58 4.74
CA GLY A 80 6.92 32.08 4.68
C GLY A 80 7.79 32.66 5.82
N VAL A 81 8.95 32.03 6.04
CA VAL A 81 9.95 32.56 6.97
C VAL A 81 10.24 34.01 6.62
N ASP A 82 10.10 34.92 7.59
CA ASP A 82 10.40 36.33 7.39
C ASP A 82 11.90 36.52 7.16
N LEU A 83 12.28 36.78 5.91
CA LEU A 83 13.66 36.97 5.50
C LEU A 83 14.17 38.40 5.77
N LYS A 84 13.28 39.36 6.09
CA LYS A 84 13.67 40.75 6.36
C LYS A 84 14.60 40.87 7.57
N ARG A 85 14.60 39.87 8.45
CA ARG A 85 15.55 39.75 9.56
C ARG A 85 17.00 39.63 9.10
N TYR A 86 17.24 39.13 7.90
CA TYR A 86 18.55 38.86 7.31
C TYR A 86 18.93 39.85 6.20
N GLU A 87 18.06 40.82 5.90
CA GLU A 87 18.34 41.91 4.97
C GLU A 87 19.20 43.00 5.66
N ASP A 88 19.78 43.90 4.87
CA ASP A 88 20.64 44.97 5.37
C ASP A 88 19.89 45.83 6.40
N LEU A 89 20.55 46.10 7.53
CA LEU A 89 19.99 46.92 8.59
C LEU A 89 20.23 48.40 8.27
N ASP A 90 19.17 49.10 7.87
CA ASP A 90 19.23 50.54 7.68
C ASP A 90 19.21 51.28 9.02
N ALA A 91 20.09 52.29 9.14
CA ALA A 91 20.05 53.19 10.28
C ALA A 91 18.74 54.01 10.23
N PRO A 92 18.04 54.19 11.37
CA PRO A 92 16.90 55.11 11.43
C PRO A 92 17.30 56.51 10.95
N GLU A 93 16.39 57.20 10.26
CA GLU A 93 16.63 58.58 9.78
C GLU A 93 17.05 59.50 10.93
N ASN A 94 18.13 60.25 10.71
CA ASN A 94 18.70 61.14 11.70
C ASN A 94 17.88 62.45 11.73
N THR A 95 17.00 62.61 12.74
CA THR A 95 16.22 63.84 12.91
C THR A 95 16.86 64.75 13.95
N THR A 96 17.08 66.02 13.61
CA THR A 96 17.48 67.07 14.55
C THR A 96 16.26 67.61 15.32
N PRO A 97 16.38 67.95 16.63
CA PRO A 97 17.55 67.77 17.50
C PRO A 97 17.71 66.34 18.01
N THR A 98 18.96 65.93 18.22
CA THR A 98 19.43 64.59 18.61
C THR A 98 19.34 64.29 20.11
N SER A 99 18.38 64.89 20.83
CA SER A 99 18.22 64.68 22.28
C SER A 99 17.16 63.61 22.57
N ASP A 100 17.55 62.62 23.37
CA ASP A 100 16.71 61.48 23.79
C ASP A 100 15.54 61.88 24.70
N GLU A 101 15.57 63.08 25.30
CA GLU A 101 14.59 63.54 26.28
C GLU A 101 13.29 64.07 25.65
N GLU A 102 13.34 64.52 24.39
CA GLU A 102 12.20 65.20 23.74
C GLU A 102 11.38 64.26 22.83
N ARG A 103 11.91 63.10 22.43
CA ARG A 103 11.23 62.13 21.52
C ARG A 103 11.50 60.66 21.89
N PRO A 104 10.76 60.07 22.84
CA PRO A 104 10.98 58.68 23.29
C PRO A 104 10.81 57.63 22.18
N GLU A 105 9.95 57.88 21.19
CA GLU A 105 9.74 56.99 20.06
C GLU A 105 10.98 56.86 19.15
N LEU A 106 11.81 57.90 19.08
CA LEU A 106 13.05 57.88 18.28
C LEU A 106 14.11 57.03 18.99
N LEU A 107 14.27 57.22 20.30
CA LEU A 107 15.16 56.41 21.13
C LEU A 107 14.79 54.92 21.09
N GLU A 108 13.49 54.59 21.08
CA GLU A 108 13.03 53.20 20.94
C GLU A 108 13.41 52.61 19.58
N ARG A 109 13.28 53.36 18.48
CA ARG A 109 13.69 52.93 17.13
C ARG A 109 15.20 52.68 17.05
N TRP A 110 16.02 53.56 17.62
CA TRP A 110 17.47 53.37 17.67
C TRP A 110 17.87 52.17 18.54
N ASN A 111 17.25 52.00 19.71
CA ASN A 111 17.48 50.81 20.55
C ASN A 111 17.11 49.52 19.84
N LYS A 112 16.00 49.51 19.08
CA LYS A 112 15.57 48.34 18.29
C LYS A 112 16.58 48.03 17.19
N ALA A 113 17.00 49.04 16.43
CA ALA A 113 18.00 48.89 15.36
C ALA A 113 19.34 48.39 15.94
N LEU A 114 19.80 48.93 17.07
CA LEU A 114 21.02 48.50 17.74
C LEU A 114 20.96 47.04 18.20
N LYS A 115 19.84 46.62 18.83
CA LYS A 115 19.64 45.23 19.24
C LYS A 115 19.64 44.28 18.03
N GLN A 116 19.02 44.69 16.93
CA GLN A 116 19.04 43.92 15.68
C GLN A 116 20.45 43.80 15.11
N ALA A 117 21.23 44.89 15.12
CA ALA A 117 22.62 44.91 14.66
C ALA A 117 23.55 44.03 15.50
N TYR A 118 23.42 44.05 16.83
CA TYR A 118 24.16 43.11 17.68
C TYR A 118 23.76 41.66 17.39
N THR A 119 22.47 41.39 17.24
CA THR A 119 21.99 40.04 16.94
C THR A 119 22.52 39.52 15.61
N SER A 120 22.54 40.35 14.56
CA SER A 120 23.08 39.98 13.25
C SER A 120 24.59 39.80 13.28
N SER A 121 25.32 40.67 14.00
CA SER A 121 26.77 40.54 14.19
C SER A 121 27.14 39.22 14.85
N GLU A 122 26.49 38.87 15.97
CA GLU A 122 26.72 37.60 16.67
C GLU A 122 26.37 36.39 15.79
N TYR A 123 25.27 36.47 15.02
CA TYR A 123 24.91 35.41 14.07
C TYR A 123 25.98 35.23 12.98
N VAL A 124 26.49 36.31 12.38
CA VAL A 124 27.53 36.25 11.36
C VAL A 124 28.83 35.70 11.94
N GLN A 125 29.20 36.07 13.15
CA GLN A 125 30.37 35.52 13.84
C GLN A 125 30.21 34.02 14.14
N GLY A 126 29.03 33.58 14.58
CA GLY A 126 28.68 32.17 14.73
C GLY A 126 28.75 31.42 13.40
N ARG A 127 28.21 32.01 12.33
CA ARG A 127 28.24 31.44 10.97
C ARG A 127 29.67 31.32 10.43
N LEU A 128 30.54 32.30 10.66
CA LEU A 128 31.95 32.22 10.29
C LEU A 128 32.63 31.02 10.97
N THR A 129 32.36 30.83 12.26
CA THR A 129 32.86 29.68 13.03
C THR A 129 32.35 28.36 12.45
N GLN A 130 31.05 28.27 12.15
CA GLN A 130 30.43 27.09 11.54
C GLN A 130 30.98 26.79 10.14
N LEU A 131 31.20 27.82 9.31
CA LEU A 131 31.81 27.66 8.00
C LEU A 131 33.27 27.20 8.10
N GLY A 132 34.03 27.68 9.10
CA GLY A 132 35.37 27.17 9.37
C GLY A 132 35.37 25.69 9.77
N LEU A 133 34.38 25.24 10.56
CA LEU A 133 34.20 23.82 10.87
C LEU A 133 33.78 23.01 9.63
N LEU A 134 32.90 23.56 8.80
CA LEU A 134 32.45 22.92 7.57
C LEU A 134 33.57 22.80 6.54
N GLU A 135 34.41 23.81 6.39
CA GLU A 135 35.59 23.77 5.52
C GLU A 135 36.58 22.69 5.99
N LYS A 136 36.79 22.60 7.30
CA LYS A 136 37.76 21.67 7.88
C LYS A 136 37.27 20.22 7.93
N PHE A 137 35.99 19.98 8.21
CA PHE A 137 35.44 18.63 8.46
C PHE A 137 34.33 18.21 7.51
N GLY A 138 33.70 19.14 6.80
CA GLY A 138 32.51 18.89 5.99
C GLY A 138 32.72 17.85 4.90
N LYS A 139 33.86 17.92 4.19
CA LYS A 139 34.20 16.91 3.16
C LYS A 139 34.26 15.50 3.75
N ASN A 140 34.93 15.33 4.88
CA ASN A 140 35.10 14.01 5.51
C ASN A 140 33.76 13.51 6.08
N ALA A 141 33.00 14.38 6.73
CA ALA A 141 31.67 14.04 7.24
C ALA A 141 30.72 13.61 6.12
N TRP A 142 30.76 14.31 4.99
CA TRP A 142 29.96 13.96 3.81
C TRP A 142 30.37 12.61 3.22
N LEU A 143 31.67 12.34 3.07
CA LEU A 143 32.16 11.04 2.57
C LEU A 143 31.78 9.87 3.48
N VAL A 144 31.87 10.06 4.82
CA VAL A 144 31.44 9.04 5.78
C VAL A 144 29.93 8.81 5.68
N GLY A 145 29.13 9.87 5.62
CA GLY A 145 27.69 9.76 5.43
C GLY A 145 27.33 9.04 4.13
N ASN A 146 28.03 9.35 3.03
CA ASN A 146 27.84 8.67 1.76
C ASN A 146 28.19 7.18 1.85
N SER A 147 29.31 6.82 2.49
CA SER A 147 29.67 5.41 2.72
C SER A 147 28.61 4.66 3.52
N GLN A 148 28.07 5.28 4.57
CA GLN A 148 27.00 4.67 5.37
C GLN A 148 25.72 4.45 4.55
N LEU A 149 25.36 5.42 3.70
CA LEU A 149 24.20 5.29 2.81
C LEU A 149 24.43 4.20 1.75
N GLU A 150 25.63 4.08 1.20
CA GLU A 150 25.98 3.00 0.28
C GLU A 150 25.90 1.62 0.95
N ASP A 151 26.32 1.49 2.21
CA ASP A 151 26.23 0.24 2.95
C ASP A 151 24.78 -0.14 3.24
N ILE A 152 23.93 0.83 3.61
CA ILE A 152 22.49 0.63 3.78
C ILE A 152 21.86 0.20 2.45
N LEU A 153 22.18 0.88 1.35
CA LEU A 153 21.66 0.56 0.02
C LEU A 153 22.01 -0.88 -0.36
N LYS A 154 23.28 -1.28 -0.22
CA LYS A 154 23.73 -2.65 -0.51
C LYS A 154 23.02 -3.69 0.37
N GLY A 155 22.77 -3.37 1.64
CA GLY A 155 21.99 -4.23 2.53
C GLY A 155 20.57 -4.46 2.02
N ILE A 156 19.87 -3.39 1.67
CA ILE A 156 18.51 -3.46 1.12
C ILE A 156 18.47 -4.18 -0.23
N GLU A 157 19.46 -3.94 -1.11
CA GLU A 157 19.56 -4.63 -2.39
C GLU A 157 19.81 -6.13 -2.22
N ALA A 158 20.62 -6.54 -1.23
CA ALA A 158 20.85 -7.94 -0.91
C ALA A 158 19.59 -8.60 -0.35
N GLU A 159 18.87 -7.95 0.57
CA GLU A 159 17.58 -8.42 1.09
C GLU A 159 16.55 -8.58 -0.04
N LEU A 160 16.46 -7.60 -0.95
CA LEU A 160 15.57 -7.67 -2.10
C LEU A 160 15.91 -8.85 -3.03
N ALA A 161 17.20 -9.07 -3.28
CA ALA A 161 17.66 -10.19 -4.10
C ALA A 161 17.32 -11.55 -3.45
N ASP A 162 17.49 -11.67 -2.13
CA ASP A 162 17.16 -12.88 -1.39
C ASP A 162 15.64 -13.15 -1.41
N VAL A 163 14.81 -12.14 -1.14
CA VAL A 163 13.35 -12.27 -1.19
C VAL A 163 12.86 -12.67 -2.59
N ARG A 164 13.45 -12.09 -3.65
CA ARG A 164 13.12 -12.48 -5.03
C ARG A 164 13.48 -13.93 -5.31
N LYS A 165 14.65 -14.37 -4.86
CA LYS A 165 15.05 -15.78 -4.99
C LYS A 165 14.10 -16.71 -4.23
N GLN A 166 13.73 -16.36 -3.00
CA GLN A 166 12.75 -17.14 -2.23
C GLN A 166 11.39 -17.21 -2.95
N GLN A 167 10.94 -16.10 -3.54
CA GLN A 167 9.72 -16.08 -4.35
C GLN A 167 9.82 -17.01 -5.56
N GLU A 168 10.93 -16.96 -6.29
CA GLU A 168 11.19 -17.84 -7.45
C GLU A 168 11.24 -19.32 -7.05
N ASP A 169 11.91 -19.65 -5.95
CA ASP A 169 12.00 -21.03 -5.44
C ASP A 169 10.62 -21.58 -5.06
N ILE A 170 9.79 -20.78 -4.37
CA ILE A 170 8.41 -21.14 -4.02
C ILE A 170 7.55 -21.31 -5.27
N GLU A 171 7.73 -20.43 -6.25
CA GLU A 171 7.00 -20.46 -7.50
C GLU A 171 7.32 -21.70 -8.34
N ILE A 172 8.62 -22.05 -8.46
CA ILE A 172 9.07 -23.27 -9.11
C ILE A 172 8.50 -24.51 -8.40
N LEU A 173 8.55 -24.54 -7.08
CA LEU A 173 7.99 -25.64 -6.28
C LEU A 173 6.47 -25.78 -6.51
N ARG A 174 5.73 -24.65 -6.45
CA ARG A 174 4.28 -24.63 -6.68
C ARG A 174 3.94 -25.14 -8.09
N ARG A 175 4.64 -24.65 -9.11
CA ARG A 175 4.45 -25.09 -10.49
C ARG A 175 4.68 -26.58 -10.65
N SER A 176 5.79 -27.10 -10.12
CA SER A 176 6.10 -28.53 -10.18
C SER A 176 5.03 -29.40 -9.50
N GLN A 177 4.49 -28.95 -8.37
CA GLN A 177 3.42 -29.66 -7.67
C GLN A 177 2.13 -29.68 -8.51
N GLN A 178 1.73 -28.53 -9.05
CA GLN A 178 0.50 -28.43 -9.86
C GLN A 178 0.63 -29.20 -11.18
N ASP A 179 1.77 -29.10 -11.87
CA ASP A 179 2.02 -29.84 -13.10
C ASP A 179 1.96 -31.37 -12.88
N SER A 180 2.42 -31.86 -11.72
CA SER A 180 2.31 -33.28 -11.38
C SER A 180 0.86 -33.73 -11.15
N ALA A 181 0.03 -32.88 -10.51
CA ALA A 181 -1.40 -33.12 -10.35
C ALA A 181 -2.17 -33.04 -11.69
N SER A 182 -1.72 -32.20 -12.63
CA SER A 182 -2.38 -32.01 -13.94
C SER A 182 -2.54 -33.32 -14.72
N GLY A 183 -1.51 -34.18 -14.70
CA GLY A 183 -1.56 -35.48 -15.38
C GLY A 183 -2.58 -36.43 -14.76
N GLU A 184 -2.67 -36.44 -13.43
CA GLU A 184 -3.65 -37.24 -12.71
C GLU A 184 -5.08 -36.74 -12.96
N ILE A 185 -5.31 -35.43 -12.89
CA ILE A 185 -6.61 -34.81 -13.16
C ILE A 185 -7.12 -35.19 -14.57
N LYS A 186 -6.26 -35.07 -15.60
CA LYS A 186 -6.63 -35.45 -16.98
C LYS A 186 -6.97 -36.93 -17.09
N THR A 187 -6.19 -37.79 -16.44
CA THR A 187 -6.43 -39.24 -16.45
C THR A 187 -7.76 -39.60 -15.76
N LEU A 188 -8.06 -38.96 -14.63
CA LEU A 188 -9.32 -39.13 -13.91
C LEU A 188 -10.50 -38.63 -14.75
N GLU A 189 -10.38 -37.47 -15.39
CA GLU A 189 -11.42 -36.91 -16.25
C GLU A 189 -11.72 -37.83 -17.45
N GLU A 190 -10.69 -38.32 -18.14
CA GLU A 190 -10.87 -39.26 -19.25
C GLU A 190 -11.49 -40.59 -18.80
N THR A 191 -11.02 -41.13 -17.67
CA THR A 191 -11.53 -42.38 -17.11
C THR A 191 -13.00 -42.22 -16.71
N TRP A 192 -13.35 -41.09 -16.11
CA TRP A 192 -14.72 -40.75 -15.77
C TRP A 192 -15.60 -40.62 -17.03
N LYS A 193 -15.18 -39.87 -18.05
CA LYS A 193 -15.90 -39.74 -19.33
C LYS A 193 -16.14 -41.10 -19.99
N LYS A 194 -15.11 -41.96 -20.04
CA LYS A 194 -15.23 -43.34 -20.55
C LYS A 194 -16.18 -44.18 -19.72
N GLY A 195 -16.11 -44.07 -18.39
CA GLY A 195 -17.00 -44.79 -17.47
C GLY A 195 -18.47 -44.42 -17.68
N VAL A 196 -18.78 -43.11 -17.72
CA VAL A 196 -20.13 -42.60 -17.98
C VAL A 196 -20.61 -43.00 -19.37
N GLY A 197 -19.75 -42.88 -20.39
CA GLY A 197 -20.06 -43.30 -21.76
C GLY A 197 -20.45 -44.78 -21.84
N ARG A 198 -19.67 -45.66 -21.19
CA ARG A 198 -19.98 -47.10 -21.15
C ARG A 198 -21.30 -47.40 -20.45
N VAL A 199 -21.62 -46.72 -19.35
CA VAL A 199 -22.91 -46.88 -18.67
C VAL A 199 -24.06 -46.49 -19.62
N LEU A 200 -23.94 -45.34 -20.30
CA LEU A 200 -24.94 -44.89 -21.26
C LEU A 200 -25.11 -45.88 -22.42
N GLU A 201 -24.02 -46.36 -23.00
CA GLU A 201 -24.04 -47.37 -24.06
C GLU A 201 -24.74 -48.66 -23.62
N THR A 202 -24.49 -49.12 -22.38
CA THR A 202 -25.15 -50.31 -21.84
C THR A 202 -26.64 -50.10 -21.60
N GLU A 203 -27.06 -48.93 -21.13
CA GLU A 203 -28.48 -48.61 -20.94
C GLU A 203 -29.22 -48.53 -22.28
N VAL A 204 -28.61 -47.89 -23.29
CA VAL A 204 -29.17 -47.83 -24.66
C VAL A 204 -29.29 -49.24 -25.25
N ALA A 205 -28.27 -50.07 -25.12
CA ALA A 205 -28.30 -51.45 -25.59
C ALA A 205 -29.37 -52.29 -24.86
N ALA A 206 -29.52 -52.10 -23.54
CA ALA A 206 -30.53 -52.79 -22.74
C ALA A 206 -31.96 -52.38 -23.15
N GLU A 207 -32.22 -51.09 -23.36
CA GLU A 207 -33.52 -50.62 -23.87
C GLU A 207 -33.79 -51.11 -25.31
N GLY A 208 -32.78 -51.10 -26.18
CA GLY A 208 -32.88 -51.68 -27.53
C GLY A 208 -33.26 -53.16 -27.50
N LEU A 209 -32.65 -53.94 -26.60
CA LEU A 209 -32.97 -55.35 -26.41
C LEU A 209 -34.41 -55.54 -25.87
N LYS A 210 -34.87 -54.69 -24.94
CA LYS A 210 -36.25 -54.74 -24.43
C LYS A 210 -37.26 -54.51 -25.57
N LEU A 211 -37.01 -53.55 -26.46
CA LEU A 211 -37.87 -53.29 -27.62
C LEU A 211 -37.94 -54.50 -28.56
N GLN A 212 -36.80 -55.11 -28.89
CA GLN A 212 -36.74 -56.32 -29.72
C GLN A 212 -37.53 -57.48 -29.09
N ILE A 213 -37.43 -57.68 -27.76
CA ILE A 213 -38.21 -58.70 -27.04
C ILE A 213 -39.71 -58.42 -27.14
N LEU A 214 -40.13 -57.16 -27.00
CA LEU A 214 -41.54 -56.77 -27.12
C LEU A 214 -42.08 -57.00 -28.54
N GLU A 215 -41.28 -56.69 -29.57
CA GLU A 215 -41.63 -56.96 -30.98
C GLU A 215 -41.78 -58.45 -31.25
N GLN A 216 -40.82 -59.27 -30.80
CA GLN A 216 -40.89 -60.73 -30.93
C GLN A 216 -42.11 -61.33 -30.22
N ARG A 217 -42.43 -60.82 -29.02
CA ARG A 217 -43.65 -61.24 -28.29
C ARG A 217 -44.94 -60.86 -29.02
N ARG A 218 -44.97 -59.71 -29.72
CA ARG A 218 -46.12 -59.34 -30.56
C ARG A 218 -46.21 -60.21 -31.81
N ALA A 219 -45.09 -60.55 -32.43
CA ALA A 219 -45.04 -61.41 -33.62
C ALA A 219 -45.42 -62.87 -33.32
N GLY A 220 -45.05 -63.39 -32.15
CA GLY A 220 -45.43 -64.74 -31.69
C GLY A 220 -46.80 -64.87 -31.02
N ALA A 221 -47.58 -63.78 -30.93
CA ALA A 221 -48.93 -63.76 -30.37
C ALA A 221 -50.04 -63.85 -31.44
N VAL A 222 -49.71 -64.35 -32.64
CA VAL A 222 -50.64 -64.74 -33.72
C VAL A 222 -50.65 -66.25 -33.84
#